data_AF-A0A2H3BJR9-F1
#
_entry.id   AF-A0A2H3BJR9-F1
#
_cell.length_a   1.000
_cell.length_b   1.000
_cell.length_c   1.000
_cell.angle_alpha   90.00
_cell.angle_beta   90.00
_cell.angle_gamma   90.00
#
_symmetry.space_group_name_H-M   'P 1'
#
loop_
_entity.id
_entity.type
_entity.pdbx_description
1 polymer ?
#
loop_
_entity_poly.entity_id
_entity_poly.type
_entity_poly.pdbx_seq_one_letter_code
_entity_poly.pdbx_strand_id
1 'polypeptide(L)'
;MGTRGNYIYRWKGWYFVHYQNYDSYPEGLGLEVLREVPPANCDPADFEKWSRQLAGHLDDELKEYKMEERRCAMHEVSDDYYISHDQPEYDVFIEWSYEIDLDNLVFHINHTPMFRLDCMPSSDDFCRFISWDHYGERSYAEDMPERHRYEANWHPSPPEISDEQLEAYKRLEATIAGKGDISPLAMSVVSRTRIRLLEALIGRTMGGSLVTRYRIFNLDNIPSRDSFTEKSLCTLYTFAFTALSSCKYRTPWEPNVFCDYPAKVSEEHSLAVWLRENLCVFTWTHLYDEPNLKAAVVAITTCLRSQSPASNSFGVAFSLFHCVIVKLEGETGKVTHTGALDFLPSWYAYSPSTPGITALARLSEYLDHLSLGHPDVAVWTTKPLHTPLPLEMLTRISEYINDSTTLLAYARASVQTRAACQAMLMTPWVKDLQLVAVHPDSVLGDGSSPLSARGVEVEGDDDEKDEDEDEFDFLYNAKFFTQILDEKHPESVFTVLTKQNQEVFDGVSSHKY
;
A
#
# COMPACT_ATOMS: atom_id res chain seq x y z
N MET A 1 -12.83 26.98 22.17
CA MET A 1 -12.60 26.66 20.75
C MET A 1 -13.35 25.39 20.49
N GLY A 2 -14.31 25.37 19.55
CA GLY A 2 -15.08 24.16 19.25
C GLY A 2 -14.35 23.29 18.25
N THR A 3 -14.63 21.99 18.27
CA THR A 3 -14.24 21.05 17.20
C THR A 3 -15.23 21.15 16.05
N ARG A 4 -14.72 21.18 14.82
CA ARG A 4 -15.52 21.20 13.60
C ARG A 4 -15.62 19.80 13.02
N GLY A 5 -16.61 19.60 12.17
CA GLY A 5 -16.78 18.30 11.56
C GLY A 5 -17.81 18.28 10.44
N ASN A 6 -17.84 17.16 9.74
CA ASN A 6 -18.80 16.89 8.68
C ASN A 6 -19.74 15.77 9.10
N TYR A 7 -21.02 15.96 8.80
CA TYR A 7 -22.01 14.90 8.77
C TYR A 7 -22.39 14.61 7.32
N ILE A 8 -22.28 13.34 6.91
CA ILE A 8 -22.31 12.94 5.51
C ILE A 8 -23.32 11.81 5.33
N TYR A 9 -24.16 11.92 4.31
CA TYR A 9 -24.88 10.77 3.77
C TYR A 9 -24.25 10.35 2.45
N ARG A 10 -24.11 9.05 2.23
CA ARG A 10 -23.68 8.49 0.94
C ARG A 10 -24.78 7.62 0.34
N TRP A 11 -25.16 7.94 -0.90
CA TRP A 11 -26.20 7.22 -1.63
C TRP A 11 -25.99 7.31 -3.15
N LYS A 12 -26.00 6.17 -3.83
CA LYS A 12 -25.72 6.01 -5.26
C LYS A 12 -24.42 6.69 -5.70
N GLY A 13 -23.40 6.64 -4.85
CA GLY A 13 -22.11 7.31 -5.09
C GLY A 13 -22.12 8.83 -4.93
N TRP A 14 -23.23 9.44 -4.51
CA TRP A 14 -23.29 10.85 -4.15
C TRP A 14 -23.10 11.03 -2.64
N TYR A 15 -22.37 12.08 -2.28
CA TYR A 15 -22.13 12.54 -0.91
C TYR A 15 -22.93 13.81 -0.66
N PHE A 16 -23.74 13.79 0.38
CA PHE A 16 -24.53 14.92 0.88
C PHE A 16 -23.84 15.38 2.16
N VAL A 17 -23.09 16.47 2.07
CA VAL A 17 -22.12 16.87 3.10
C VAL A 17 -22.62 18.09 3.85
N HIS A 18 -22.91 17.92 5.13
CA HIS A 18 -23.31 18.97 6.06
C HIS A 18 -22.13 19.33 6.96
N TYR A 19 -21.78 20.61 7.00
CA TYR A 19 -20.70 21.13 7.83
C TYR A 19 -21.23 21.60 9.18
N GLN A 20 -20.51 21.27 10.26
CA GLN A 20 -20.83 21.64 11.63
C GLN A 20 -19.63 22.33 12.29
N ASN A 21 -19.88 23.52 12.85
CA ASN A 21 -18.83 24.41 13.35
C ASN A 21 -18.35 24.12 14.79
N TYR A 22 -19.11 23.35 15.58
CA TYR A 22 -18.84 23.15 17.01
C TYR A 22 -19.27 21.74 17.48
N ASP A 23 -18.64 21.27 18.57
CA ASP A 23 -18.96 20.03 19.30
C ASP A 23 -18.98 18.75 18.43
N SER A 24 -18.17 18.73 17.37
CA SER A 24 -18.08 17.59 16.45
C SER A 24 -17.37 16.32 16.98
N TYR A 25 -16.88 16.29 18.21
CA TYR A 25 -16.30 15.08 18.82
C TYR A 25 -17.36 13.97 19.01
N PRO A 26 -16.96 12.70 19.25
CA PRO A 26 -17.88 11.56 19.26
C PRO A 26 -19.05 11.69 20.22
N GLU A 27 -18.82 12.25 21.41
CA GLU A 27 -19.82 12.46 22.44
C GLU A 27 -20.82 13.57 22.10
N GLY A 28 -20.51 14.42 21.12
CA GLY A 28 -21.37 15.47 20.58
C GLY A 28 -22.02 15.02 19.28
N LEU A 29 -21.55 15.57 18.15
CA LEU A 29 -22.10 15.27 16.82
C LEU A 29 -22.15 13.77 16.51
N GLY A 30 -21.16 12.98 16.95
CA GLY A 30 -21.16 11.54 16.72
C GLY A 30 -22.39 10.83 17.32
N LEU A 31 -22.78 11.19 18.55
CA LEU A 31 -23.99 10.69 19.19
C LEU A 31 -25.26 11.29 18.61
N GLU A 32 -25.23 12.52 18.08
CA GLU A 32 -26.38 13.10 17.36
C GLU A 32 -26.67 12.30 16.09
N VAL A 33 -25.65 12.07 15.27
CA VAL A 33 -25.74 11.30 14.04
C VAL A 33 -26.12 9.83 14.33
N LEU A 34 -25.55 9.22 15.36
CA LEU A 34 -25.92 7.86 15.80
C LEU A 34 -27.41 7.72 16.09
N ARG A 35 -28.04 8.73 16.71
CA ARG A 35 -29.46 8.70 17.10
C ARG A 35 -30.40 8.76 15.89
N GLU A 36 -29.92 9.17 14.73
CA GLU A 36 -30.70 9.09 13.49
C GLU A 36 -30.87 7.66 12.99
N VAL A 37 -29.91 6.78 13.31
CA VAL A 37 -29.93 5.37 12.91
C VAL A 37 -30.75 4.56 13.92
N PRO A 38 -31.68 3.70 13.46
CA PRO A 38 -32.40 2.80 14.34
C PRO A 38 -31.45 1.93 15.18
N PRO A 39 -31.73 1.72 16.47
CA PRO A 39 -30.82 0.98 17.35
C PRO A 39 -30.78 -0.51 16.96
N ALA A 40 -29.68 -1.21 17.24
CA ALA A 40 -29.50 -2.62 16.87
C ALA A 40 -30.55 -3.59 17.42
N ASN A 41 -31.32 -3.20 18.44
CA ASN A 41 -32.40 -4.01 19.01
C ASN A 41 -33.80 -3.68 18.44
N CYS A 42 -33.88 -2.83 17.41
CA CYS A 42 -35.14 -2.58 16.71
C CYS A 42 -35.56 -3.78 15.85
N ASP A 43 -36.82 -3.79 15.40
CA ASP A 43 -37.29 -4.76 14.41
C ASP A 43 -36.54 -4.53 13.09
N PRO A 44 -35.97 -5.56 12.44
CA PRO A 44 -35.36 -5.42 11.11
C PRO A 44 -36.28 -4.70 10.10
N ALA A 45 -37.60 -4.88 10.20
CA ALA A 45 -38.57 -4.18 9.35
C ALA A 45 -38.59 -2.65 9.59
N ASP A 46 -38.32 -2.20 10.82
CA ASP A 46 -38.21 -0.78 11.15
C ASP A 46 -36.92 -0.19 10.59
N PHE A 47 -35.80 -0.92 10.67
CA PHE A 47 -34.53 -0.52 10.03
C PHE A 47 -34.68 -0.40 8.51
N GLU A 48 -35.24 -1.41 7.85
CA GLU A 48 -35.47 -1.37 6.41
C GLU A 48 -36.39 -0.21 5.99
N LYS A 49 -37.42 0.07 6.80
CA LYS A 49 -38.33 1.18 6.55
C LYS A 49 -37.61 2.52 6.66
N TRP A 50 -36.80 2.71 7.69
CA TRP A 50 -35.96 3.91 7.87
C TRP A 50 -34.99 4.08 6.69
N SER A 51 -34.26 3.03 6.33
CA SER A 51 -33.30 3.05 5.22
C SER A 51 -33.97 3.45 3.90
N ARG A 52 -35.15 2.86 3.60
CA ARG A 52 -35.94 3.21 2.41
C ARG A 52 -36.46 4.65 2.43
N GLN A 53 -36.84 5.16 3.59
CA GLN A 53 -37.30 6.54 3.74
C GLN A 53 -36.16 7.54 3.53
N LEU A 54 -35.00 7.29 4.14
CA LEU A 54 -33.81 8.12 3.98
C LEU A 54 -33.32 8.10 2.53
N ALA A 55 -33.19 6.91 1.92
CA ALA A 55 -32.84 6.78 0.51
C ALA A 55 -33.82 7.51 -0.42
N GLY A 56 -35.12 7.44 -0.13
CA GLY A 56 -36.15 8.17 -0.88
C GLY A 56 -36.01 9.69 -0.77
N HIS A 57 -35.66 10.19 0.42
CA HIS A 57 -35.39 11.61 0.64
C HIS A 57 -34.18 12.10 -0.17
N LEU A 58 -33.07 11.35 -0.11
CA LEU A 58 -31.85 11.67 -0.88
C LEU A 58 -32.09 11.60 -2.39
N ASP A 59 -32.89 10.64 -2.87
CA ASP A 59 -33.32 10.57 -4.28
C ASP A 59 -34.13 11.80 -4.70
N ASP A 60 -34.96 12.34 -3.81
CA ASP A 60 -35.73 13.55 -4.10
C ASP A 60 -34.85 14.80 -4.12
N GLU A 61 -33.83 14.88 -3.28
CA GLU A 61 -32.83 15.96 -3.32
C GLU A 61 -31.99 15.94 -4.62
N LEU A 62 -31.54 14.76 -5.08
CA LEU A 62 -30.82 14.65 -6.36
C LEU A 62 -31.67 15.16 -7.53
N LYS A 63 -32.99 14.89 -7.51
CA LYS A 63 -33.93 15.39 -8.52
C LYS A 63 -34.14 16.89 -8.41
N GLU A 64 -34.33 17.41 -7.19
CA GLU A 64 -34.55 18.84 -6.93
C GLU A 64 -33.38 19.67 -7.47
N TYR A 65 -32.15 19.26 -7.19
CA TYR A 65 -30.95 19.95 -7.63
C TYR A 65 -30.47 19.57 -9.04
N LYS A 66 -31.14 18.60 -9.68
CA LYS A 66 -30.83 18.07 -11.03
C LYS A 66 -29.39 17.57 -11.13
N MET A 67 -28.91 16.85 -10.12
CA MET A 67 -27.50 16.45 -10.04
C MET A 67 -27.09 15.54 -11.20
N GLU A 68 -27.97 14.66 -11.67
CA GLU A 68 -27.69 13.78 -12.83
C GLU A 68 -27.49 14.54 -14.16
N GLU A 69 -28.09 15.73 -14.30
CA GLU A 69 -27.94 16.55 -15.51
C GLU A 69 -26.68 17.43 -15.46
N ARG A 70 -26.07 17.59 -14.28
CA ARG A 70 -24.93 18.49 -14.08
C ARG A 70 -23.64 17.81 -14.52
N ARG A 71 -22.79 18.61 -15.17
CA ARG A 71 -21.41 18.22 -15.50
C ARG A 71 -20.42 18.49 -14.36
N CYS A 72 -20.83 19.22 -13.34
CA CYS A 72 -19.95 19.58 -12.23
C CYS A 72 -19.97 18.48 -11.16
N ALA A 73 -18.81 18.15 -10.61
CA ALA A 73 -18.65 17.14 -9.57
C ALA A 73 -19.18 17.59 -8.20
N MET A 74 -19.42 18.89 -8.01
CA MET A 74 -19.88 19.47 -6.73
C MET A 74 -20.95 20.53 -6.97
N HIS A 75 -21.94 20.57 -6.08
CA HIS A 75 -22.94 21.62 -6.03
C HIS A 75 -23.10 22.13 -4.60
N GLU A 76 -22.69 23.37 -4.37
CA GLU A 76 -22.97 24.11 -3.13
C GLU A 76 -24.46 24.47 -3.10
N VAL A 77 -25.14 24.03 -2.05
CA VAL A 77 -26.56 24.33 -1.78
C VAL A 77 -26.65 25.49 -0.79
N SER A 78 -25.79 25.50 0.23
CA SER A 78 -25.58 26.60 1.17
C SER A 78 -24.13 26.60 1.68
N ASP A 79 -23.76 27.59 2.52
CA ASP A 79 -22.42 27.69 3.10
C ASP A 79 -22.02 26.44 3.92
N ASP A 80 -23.01 25.76 4.51
CA ASP A 80 -22.81 24.59 5.36
C ASP A 80 -23.31 23.28 4.71
N TYR A 81 -23.70 23.29 3.42
CA TYR A 81 -24.26 22.13 2.75
C TYR A 81 -23.93 22.07 1.26
N TYR A 82 -23.35 20.94 0.84
CA TYR A 82 -23.11 20.67 -0.58
C TYR A 82 -23.29 19.20 -0.93
N ILE A 83 -23.53 18.96 -2.23
CA ILE A 83 -23.67 17.61 -2.79
C ILE A 83 -22.51 17.39 -3.76
N SER A 84 -21.80 16.28 -3.65
CA SER A 84 -20.70 15.95 -4.54
C SER A 84 -20.68 14.47 -4.94
N HIS A 85 -20.14 14.19 -6.13
CA HIS A 85 -19.81 12.83 -6.54
C HIS A 85 -18.43 12.41 -6.02
N ASP A 86 -17.55 13.37 -5.72
CA ASP A 86 -16.27 13.09 -5.09
C ASP A 86 -16.47 13.00 -3.57
N GLN A 87 -15.73 12.08 -2.95
CA GLN A 87 -15.69 12.03 -1.51
C GLN A 87 -15.13 13.36 -0.97
N PRO A 88 -15.74 13.96 0.06
CA PRO A 88 -15.20 15.18 0.67
C PRO A 88 -13.77 14.94 1.16
N GLU A 89 -12.85 15.80 0.75
CA GLU A 89 -11.48 15.76 1.23
C GLU A 89 -11.41 16.28 2.67
N TYR A 90 -10.44 15.78 3.43
CA TYR A 90 -10.12 16.35 4.72
C TYR A 90 -9.52 17.73 4.55
N ASP A 91 -10.28 18.75 4.93
CA ASP A 91 -9.71 20.05 5.25
C ASP A 91 -8.97 19.94 6.60
N VAL A 92 -7.84 20.63 6.72
CA VAL A 92 -7.07 20.76 7.97
C VAL A 92 -7.89 21.31 9.13
N PHE A 93 -9.03 21.91 8.81
CA PHE A 93 -10.01 22.42 9.75
C PHE A 93 -11.13 21.44 10.14
N ILE A 94 -11.18 20.23 9.57
CA ILE A 94 -12.21 19.22 9.88
C ILE A 94 -11.59 18.14 10.75
N GLU A 95 -11.88 18.16 12.06
CA GLU A 95 -11.33 17.17 12.99
C GLU A 95 -12.11 15.85 13.03
N TRP A 96 -13.41 15.89 12.68
CA TRP A 96 -14.31 14.74 12.72
C TRP A 96 -15.20 14.65 11.48
N SER A 97 -15.36 13.46 10.93
CA SER A 97 -16.40 13.17 9.94
C SER A 97 -17.19 11.92 10.31
N TYR A 98 -18.51 12.00 10.18
CA TYR A 98 -19.44 10.89 10.38
C TYR A 98 -20.20 10.66 9.08
N GLU A 99 -20.13 9.45 8.54
CA GLU A 99 -20.75 9.13 7.26
C GLU A 99 -21.69 7.93 7.41
N ILE A 100 -22.95 8.13 7.01
CA ILE A 100 -23.95 7.07 6.85
C ILE A 100 -23.92 6.61 5.39
N ASP A 101 -23.23 5.49 5.14
CA ASP A 101 -23.13 4.88 3.82
C ASP A 101 -24.27 3.90 3.60
N LEU A 102 -25.30 4.36 2.88
CA LEU A 102 -26.46 3.54 2.53
C LEU A 102 -26.19 2.60 1.34
N ASP A 103 -25.14 2.85 0.56
CA ASP A 103 -24.75 1.95 -0.54
C ASP A 103 -24.22 0.62 0.02
N ASN A 104 -23.50 0.69 1.14
CA ASN A 104 -22.82 -0.46 1.75
C ASN A 104 -23.38 -0.85 3.13
N LEU A 105 -24.35 -0.10 3.65
CA LEU A 105 -24.90 -0.26 5.00
C LEU A 105 -23.82 -0.17 6.09
N VAL A 106 -22.92 0.80 5.96
CA VAL A 106 -21.78 1.01 6.88
C VAL A 106 -21.76 2.43 7.43
N PHE A 107 -21.42 2.53 8.71
CA PHE A 107 -21.16 3.78 9.39
C PHE A 107 -19.66 4.02 9.42
N HIS A 108 -19.24 5.15 8.86
CA HIS A 108 -17.86 5.57 8.82
C HIS A 108 -17.60 6.64 9.87
N ILE A 109 -16.44 6.55 10.52
CA ILE A 109 -15.88 7.65 11.29
C ILE A 109 -14.55 7.98 10.67
N ASN A 110 -14.38 9.25 10.35
CA ASN A 110 -13.17 9.74 9.76
C ASN A 110 -12.79 9.06 8.43
N HIS A 111 -13.80 8.74 7.60
CA HIS A 111 -13.73 7.90 6.39
C HIS A 111 -13.27 6.45 6.61
N THR A 112 -13.02 6.03 7.85
CA THR A 112 -12.76 4.63 8.17
C THR A 112 -14.09 3.92 8.43
N PRO A 113 -14.39 2.79 7.77
CA PRO A 113 -15.58 2.00 8.09
C PRO A 113 -15.46 1.47 9.52
N MET A 114 -16.49 1.69 10.33
CA MET A 114 -16.49 1.31 11.75
C MET A 114 -17.57 0.28 12.05
N PHE A 115 -18.82 0.66 11.78
CA PHE A 115 -19.97 -0.10 12.24
C PHE A 115 -20.89 -0.49 11.10
N ARG A 116 -21.66 -1.56 11.31
CA ARG A 116 -22.81 -1.88 10.47
C ARG A 116 -23.98 -0.96 10.80
N LEU A 117 -24.61 -0.36 9.80
CA LEU A 117 -25.80 0.46 10.01
C LEU A 117 -26.98 -0.35 10.57
N ASP A 118 -27.14 -1.60 10.13
CA ASP A 118 -28.21 -2.49 10.60
C ASP A 118 -27.95 -3.08 12.00
N CYS A 119 -26.79 -2.82 12.58
CA CYS A 119 -26.42 -3.29 13.92
C CYS A 119 -25.52 -2.28 14.64
N MET A 120 -25.97 -1.02 14.77
CA MET A 120 -25.20 0.02 15.46
C MET A 120 -25.04 -0.26 16.98
N PRO A 121 -23.91 0.12 17.60
CA PRO A 121 -23.75 0.03 19.05
C PRO A 121 -24.72 0.97 19.80
N SER A 122 -24.89 0.72 21.10
CA SER A 122 -25.63 1.64 21.98
C SER A 122 -24.89 2.97 22.11
N SER A 123 -25.57 4.05 22.51
CA SER A 123 -24.89 5.34 22.74
C SER A 123 -23.79 5.25 23.80
N ASP A 124 -23.98 4.41 24.82
CA ASP A 124 -22.99 4.21 25.89
C ASP A 124 -21.74 3.46 25.38
N ASP A 125 -21.91 2.58 24.38
CA ASP A 125 -20.83 1.79 23.79
C ASP A 125 -20.17 2.46 22.60
N PHE A 126 -20.86 3.36 21.89
CA PHE A 126 -20.39 3.97 20.64
C PHE A 126 -19.02 4.63 20.80
N CYS A 127 -18.88 5.55 21.75
CA CYS A 127 -17.62 6.23 22.01
C CYS A 127 -16.54 5.26 22.50
N ARG A 128 -16.92 4.25 23.29
CA ARG A 128 -16.00 3.22 23.81
C ARG A 128 -15.39 2.37 22.71
N PHE A 129 -16.13 2.12 21.63
CA PHE A 129 -15.65 1.33 20.50
C PHE A 129 -14.83 2.13 19.48
N ILE A 130 -14.69 3.45 19.63
CA ILE A 130 -13.79 4.24 18.79
C ILE A 130 -12.38 4.16 19.39
N SER A 131 -11.45 3.59 18.65
CA SER A 131 -10.08 3.37 19.09
C SER A 131 -9.09 3.64 17.95
N TRP A 132 -7.89 3.08 18.08
CA TRP A 132 -6.80 3.17 17.13
C TRP A 132 -6.34 1.76 16.75
N ASP A 133 -5.99 1.57 15.48
CA ASP A 133 -5.39 0.34 15.01
C ASP A 133 -3.87 0.30 15.27
N HIS A 134 -3.20 -0.78 14.87
CA HIS A 134 -1.75 -0.92 15.07
C HIS A 134 -0.89 -0.02 14.18
N TYR A 135 -1.51 0.70 13.24
CA TYR A 135 -0.86 1.66 12.36
C TYR A 135 -1.05 3.11 12.84
N GLY A 136 -1.70 3.31 13.99
CA GLY A 136 -1.90 4.62 14.61
C GLY A 136 -3.06 5.40 13.99
N GLU A 137 -3.95 4.72 13.28
CA GLU A 137 -5.11 5.32 12.62
C GLU A 137 -6.40 4.99 13.36
N ARG A 138 -7.39 5.89 13.25
CA ARG A 138 -8.68 5.68 13.91
C ARG A 138 -9.34 4.41 13.36
N SER A 139 -9.81 3.56 14.26
CA SER A 139 -10.52 2.32 13.92
C SER A 139 -11.43 1.89 15.06
N TYR A 140 -11.98 0.68 15.00
CA TYR A 140 -12.78 0.14 16.09
C TYR A 140 -11.91 -0.44 17.22
N ALA A 141 -12.46 -0.60 18.42
CA ALA A 141 -11.76 -1.26 19.51
C ALA A 141 -11.67 -2.78 19.29
N GLU A 142 -10.54 -3.41 19.65
CA GLU A 142 -10.33 -4.86 19.47
C GLU A 142 -11.39 -5.72 20.21
N ASP A 143 -11.92 -5.21 21.33
CA ASP A 143 -12.99 -5.83 22.11
C ASP A 143 -14.40 -5.57 21.56
N MET A 144 -14.55 -4.83 20.46
CA MET A 144 -15.84 -4.59 19.81
C MET A 144 -16.45 -5.91 19.32
N PRO A 145 -17.69 -6.24 19.70
CA PRO A 145 -18.35 -7.46 19.23
C PRO A 145 -18.47 -7.53 17.71
N GLU A 146 -18.17 -8.68 17.11
CA GLU A 146 -18.21 -8.92 15.65
C GLU A 146 -19.50 -8.47 14.97
N ARG A 147 -20.65 -8.62 15.65
CA ARG A 147 -21.96 -8.20 15.12
C ARG A 147 -22.06 -6.72 14.78
N HIS A 148 -21.26 -5.87 15.43
CA HIS A 148 -21.25 -4.43 15.19
C HIS A 148 -20.25 -4.05 14.09
N ARG A 149 -19.26 -4.91 13.80
CA ARG A 149 -18.17 -4.58 12.89
C ARG A 149 -18.61 -4.64 11.43
N TYR A 150 -18.08 -3.72 10.64
CA TYR A 150 -18.49 -3.47 9.26
C TYR A 150 -18.24 -4.65 8.30
N GLU A 151 -17.31 -5.55 8.61
CA GLU A 151 -16.81 -6.58 7.69
C GLU A 151 -17.92 -7.51 7.16
N ALA A 152 -18.98 -7.74 7.94
CA ALA A 152 -20.08 -8.61 7.50
C ALA A 152 -20.85 -8.05 6.28
N ASN A 153 -20.82 -6.73 6.06
CA ASN A 153 -21.51 -6.06 4.95
C ASN A 153 -20.53 -5.53 3.88
N TRP A 154 -19.21 -5.65 4.08
CA TRP A 154 -18.21 -4.94 3.28
C TRP A 154 -17.68 -5.73 2.07
N HIS A 155 -17.70 -7.06 2.13
CA HIS A 155 -17.14 -7.88 1.06
C HIS A 155 -18.21 -8.20 0.00
N PRO A 156 -18.11 -7.65 -1.22
CA PRO A 156 -19.00 -8.03 -2.30
C PRO A 156 -18.80 -9.50 -2.64
N SER A 157 -19.89 -10.14 -3.12
CA SER A 157 -19.79 -11.47 -3.70
C SER A 157 -18.81 -11.44 -4.88
N PRO A 158 -17.87 -12.40 -4.99
CA PRO A 158 -16.98 -12.46 -6.14
C PRO A 158 -17.77 -12.52 -7.46
N PRO A 159 -17.31 -11.82 -8.51
CA PRO A 159 -17.99 -11.82 -9.79
C PRO A 159 -17.96 -13.22 -10.41
N GLU A 160 -19.04 -13.59 -11.09
CA GLU A 160 -19.12 -14.86 -11.79
C GLU A 160 -18.10 -14.92 -12.94
N ILE A 161 -17.36 -16.02 -13.01
CA ILE A 161 -16.37 -16.30 -14.05
C ILE A 161 -16.97 -17.26 -15.07
N SER A 162 -16.82 -16.97 -16.36
CA SER A 162 -17.40 -17.80 -17.40
C SER A 162 -16.72 -19.16 -17.52
N ASP A 163 -17.50 -20.18 -17.91
CA ASP A 163 -16.96 -21.53 -18.17
C ASP A 163 -15.82 -21.49 -19.21
N GLU A 164 -15.88 -20.58 -20.18
CA GLU A 164 -14.83 -20.40 -21.20
C GLU A 164 -13.47 -20.02 -20.57
N GLN A 165 -13.47 -19.17 -19.54
CA GLN A 165 -12.26 -18.78 -18.82
C GLN A 165 -11.71 -19.94 -17.98
N LEU A 166 -12.60 -20.72 -17.36
CA LEU A 166 -12.21 -21.91 -16.59
C LEU A 166 -11.65 -23.02 -17.51
N GLU A 167 -12.23 -23.21 -18.69
CA GLU A 167 -11.70 -24.11 -19.71
C GLU A 167 -10.39 -23.58 -20.31
N ALA A 168 -10.24 -22.26 -20.46
CA ALA A 168 -8.96 -21.66 -20.83
C ALA A 168 -7.87 -21.95 -19.79
N TYR A 169 -8.18 -21.90 -18.50
CA TYR A 169 -7.25 -22.27 -17.43
C TYR A 169 -6.86 -23.75 -17.50
N LYS A 170 -7.82 -24.66 -17.71
CA LYS A 170 -7.52 -26.10 -17.89
C LYS A 170 -6.56 -26.35 -19.06
N ARG A 171 -6.74 -25.63 -20.17
CA ARG A 171 -5.85 -25.69 -21.35
C ARG A 171 -4.44 -25.17 -21.11
N LEU A 172 -4.21 -24.37 -20.06
CA LEU A 172 -2.85 -23.93 -19.71
C LEU A 172 -1.99 -25.06 -19.11
N GLU A 173 -2.63 -26.12 -18.61
CA GLU A 173 -1.96 -27.18 -17.84
C GLU A 173 -1.07 -26.60 -16.72
N ALA A 174 -1.53 -25.50 -16.12
CA ALA A 174 -0.77 -24.73 -15.16
C ALA A 174 -0.53 -25.55 -13.88
N THR A 175 0.70 -25.51 -13.37
CA THR A 175 1.06 -26.20 -12.12
C THR A 175 1.09 -25.23 -10.95
N ILE A 176 0.44 -25.57 -9.85
CA ILE A 176 0.52 -24.80 -8.60
C ILE A 176 1.87 -25.09 -7.92
N ALA A 177 2.65 -24.05 -7.65
CA ALA A 177 3.91 -24.15 -6.93
C ALA A 177 3.66 -24.55 -5.46
N GLY A 178 4.35 -25.59 -4.98
CA GLY A 178 4.25 -26.02 -3.59
C GLY A 178 4.76 -24.94 -2.61
N LYS A 179 4.07 -24.78 -1.47
CA LYS A 179 4.40 -23.83 -0.39
C LYS A 179 4.53 -22.35 -0.80
N GLY A 180 3.96 -21.95 -1.94
CA GLY A 180 3.94 -20.54 -2.36
C GLY A 180 5.28 -20.00 -2.85
N ASP A 181 6.23 -20.89 -3.17
CA ASP A 181 7.58 -20.47 -3.57
C ASP A 181 7.85 -20.78 -5.04
N ILE A 182 7.86 -19.74 -5.86
CA ILE A 182 8.27 -19.81 -7.27
C ILE A 182 9.77 -19.45 -7.39
N SER A 183 10.37 -18.85 -6.35
CA SER A 183 11.76 -18.45 -6.37
C SER A 183 12.66 -19.58 -5.86
N PRO A 184 13.69 -20.00 -6.61
CA PRO A 184 14.62 -21.02 -6.14
C PRO A 184 15.61 -20.50 -5.08
N LEU A 185 15.57 -19.20 -4.71
CA LEU A 185 16.57 -18.60 -3.83
C LEU A 185 16.38 -19.04 -2.38
N ALA A 186 17.43 -19.59 -1.77
CA ALA A 186 17.46 -19.78 -0.33
C ALA A 186 17.37 -18.42 0.40
N MET A 187 16.71 -18.40 1.57
CA MET A 187 16.60 -17.20 2.40
C MET A 187 17.99 -16.70 2.82
N SER A 188 18.40 -15.56 2.26
CA SER A 188 19.65 -14.89 2.61
C SER A 188 19.44 -13.79 3.66
N VAL A 189 20.52 -13.25 4.22
CA VAL A 189 20.46 -12.06 5.09
C VAL A 189 19.90 -10.85 4.32
N VAL A 190 20.25 -10.73 3.03
CA VAL A 190 19.73 -9.71 2.12
C VAL A 190 18.23 -9.88 1.93
N SER A 191 17.75 -11.11 1.71
CA SER A 191 16.33 -11.42 1.61
C SER A 191 15.57 -10.97 2.86
N ARG A 192 16.08 -11.31 4.05
CA ARG A 192 15.46 -10.93 5.32
C ARG A 192 15.40 -9.41 5.49
N THR A 193 16.49 -8.71 5.17
CA THR A 193 16.56 -7.25 5.27
C THR A 193 15.58 -6.60 4.31
N ARG A 194 15.47 -7.10 3.08
CA ARG A 194 14.50 -6.63 2.09
C ARG A 194 13.06 -6.86 2.53
N ILE A 195 12.75 -8.04 3.06
CA ILE A 195 11.40 -8.36 3.55
C ILE A 195 11.00 -7.37 4.65
N ARG A 196 11.88 -7.16 5.64
CA ARG A 196 11.62 -6.23 6.75
C ARG A 196 11.50 -4.80 6.28
N LEU A 197 12.31 -4.39 5.31
CA LEU A 197 12.15 -3.07 4.69
C LEU A 197 10.77 -2.98 4.05
N LEU A 198 10.39 -3.96 3.22
CA LEU A 198 9.09 -3.93 2.56
C LEU A 198 7.91 -3.90 3.55
N GLU A 199 7.95 -4.71 4.61
CA GLU A 199 6.98 -4.65 5.70
C GLU A 199 6.83 -3.22 6.25
N ALA A 200 7.93 -2.50 6.42
CA ALA A 200 7.92 -1.11 6.85
C ALA A 200 7.28 -0.16 5.85
N LEU A 201 7.69 -0.26 4.58
CA LEU A 201 7.19 0.60 3.52
C LEU A 201 5.68 0.40 3.33
N ILE A 202 5.21 -0.85 3.36
CA ILE A 202 3.78 -1.18 3.29
C ILE A 202 3.04 -0.63 4.52
N GLY A 203 3.57 -0.85 5.71
CA GLY A 203 2.96 -0.35 6.95
C GLY A 203 2.84 1.19 6.97
N ARG A 204 3.85 1.90 6.48
CA ARG A 204 3.79 3.37 6.33
C ARG A 204 2.80 3.82 5.27
N THR A 205 2.67 3.08 4.18
CA THR A 205 1.67 3.38 3.14
C THR A 205 0.25 3.17 3.68
N MET A 206 0.05 2.16 4.54
CA MET A 206 -1.20 1.89 5.24
C MET A 206 -1.54 2.98 6.27
N GLY A 207 -0.58 3.37 7.11
CA GLY A 207 -0.67 4.52 8.04
C GLY A 207 -0.36 5.85 7.35
N GLY A 208 -0.69 5.97 6.07
CA GLY A 208 -0.47 7.17 5.27
C GLY A 208 -1.56 8.22 5.52
N SER A 209 -1.86 9.02 4.50
CA SER A 209 -3.00 9.94 4.58
C SER A 209 -4.33 9.18 4.77
N LEU A 210 -5.31 9.83 5.41
CA LEU A 210 -6.68 9.32 5.51
C LEU A 210 -7.29 8.99 4.14
N VAL A 211 -6.89 9.75 3.11
CA VAL A 211 -7.27 9.50 1.71
C VAL A 211 -6.75 8.16 1.21
N THR A 212 -5.48 7.83 1.48
CA THR A 212 -4.90 6.53 1.11
C THR A 212 -5.64 5.40 1.81
N ARG A 213 -5.90 5.55 3.12
CA ARG A 213 -6.61 4.56 3.93
C ARG A 213 -8.03 4.29 3.40
N TYR A 214 -8.79 5.34 3.13
CA TYR A 214 -10.11 5.21 2.53
C TYR A 214 -10.07 4.48 1.17
N ARG A 215 -9.10 4.83 0.31
CA ARG A 215 -8.92 4.13 -0.98
C ARG A 215 -8.63 2.64 -0.80
N ILE A 216 -7.86 2.27 0.23
CA ILE A 216 -7.61 0.86 0.57
C ILE A 216 -8.91 0.16 0.94
N PHE A 217 -9.74 0.73 1.81
CA PHE A 217 -11.03 0.12 2.18
C PHE A 217 -11.97 -0.01 0.98
N ASN A 218 -12.05 1.03 0.14
CA ASN A 218 -12.87 0.99 -1.06
C ASN A 218 -12.43 -0.07 -2.06
N LEU A 219 -11.12 -0.37 -2.15
CA LEU A 219 -10.60 -1.43 -3.02
C LEU A 219 -11.15 -2.81 -2.66
N ASP A 220 -11.45 -3.05 -1.38
CA ASP A 220 -12.02 -4.30 -0.90
C ASP A 220 -13.48 -4.46 -1.35
N ASN A 221 -14.16 -3.34 -1.53
CA ASN A 221 -15.58 -3.26 -1.87
C ASN A 221 -15.82 -3.06 -3.39
N ILE A 222 -14.81 -3.32 -4.23
CA ILE A 222 -14.98 -3.21 -5.68
C ILE A 222 -15.65 -4.49 -6.21
N PRO A 223 -16.87 -4.41 -6.79
CA PRO A 223 -17.64 -5.61 -7.15
C PRO A 223 -17.03 -6.39 -8.32
N SER A 224 -16.34 -5.71 -9.22
CA SER A 224 -15.67 -6.35 -10.35
C SER A 224 -14.45 -5.55 -10.80
N ARG A 225 -13.52 -6.20 -11.48
CA ARG A 225 -12.32 -5.54 -12.04
C ARG A 225 -12.65 -4.38 -12.98
N ASP A 226 -13.81 -4.40 -13.62
CA ASP A 226 -14.23 -3.37 -14.59
C ASP A 226 -14.71 -2.10 -13.86
N SER A 227 -14.87 -2.17 -12.54
CA SER A 227 -15.26 -1.06 -11.67
C SER A 227 -14.07 -0.35 -11.02
N PHE A 228 -12.84 -0.65 -11.43
CA PHE A 228 -11.66 0.09 -10.96
C PHE A 228 -11.72 1.55 -11.43
N THR A 229 -11.59 2.48 -10.48
CA THR A 229 -11.35 3.89 -10.79
C THR A 229 -9.87 4.14 -11.03
N GLU A 230 -9.53 5.26 -11.65
CA GLU A 230 -8.13 5.72 -11.76
C GLU A 230 -7.44 5.83 -10.39
N LYS A 231 -8.15 6.37 -9.39
CA LYS A 231 -7.66 6.48 -7.99
C LYS A 231 -7.38 5.10 -7.38
N SER A 232 -8.24 4.11 -7.67
CA SER A 232 -8.08 2.71 -7.24
C SER A 232 -6.86 2.06 -7.88
N LEU A 233 -6.69 2.21 -9.19
CA LEU A 233 -5.52 1.68 -9.93
C LEU A 233 -4.23 2.32 -9.43
N CYS A 234 -4.19 3.64 -9.27
CA CYS A 234 -3.05 4.35 -8.72
C CYS A 234 -2.63 3.79 -7.35
N THR A 235 -3.61 3.52 -6.47
CA THR A 235 -3.36 2.90 -5.16
C THR A 235 -2.79 1.49 -5.32
N LEU A 236 -3.43 0.61 -6.09
CA LEU A 236 -2.96 -0.75 -6.35
C LEU A 236 -1.52 -0.78 -6.85
N TYR A 237 -1.23 0.05 -7.84
CA TYR A 237 0.09 0.14 -8.42
C TYR A 237 1.10 0.73 -7.44
N THR A 238 0.75 1.72 -6.62
CA THR A 238 1.64 2.23 -5.57
C THR A 238 2.16 1.09 -4.68
N PHE A 239 1.27 0.21 -4.22
CA PHE A 239 1.66 -0.95 -3.42
C PHE A 239 2.46 -1.99 -4.22
N ALA A 240 2.06 -2.29 -5.45
CA ALA A 240 2.77 -3.25 -6.30
C ALA A 240 4.19 -2.77 -6.66
N PHE A 241 4.34 -1.50 -7.04
CA PHE A 241 5.63 -0.86 -7.30
C PHE A 241 6.49 -0.86 -6.04
N THR A 242 5.92 -0.53 -4.88
CA THR A 242 6.65 -0.58 -3.60
C THR A 242 7.25 -1.98 -3.36
N ALA A 243 6.46 -3.03 -3.60
CA ALA A 243 6.87 -4.42 -3.41
C ALA A 243 7.86 -4.96 -4.46
N LEU A 244 7.76 -4.48 -5.71
CA LEU A 244 8.49 -5.05 -6.86
C LEU A 244 9.62 -4.16 -7.39
N SER A 245 9.75 -2.94 -6.86
CA SER A 245 10.86 -2.05 -7.18
C SER A 245 12.20 -2.69 -6.81
N SER A 246 13.24 -2.30 -7.54
CA SER A 246 14.61 -2.67 -7.21
C SER A 246 14.98 -2.19 -5.80
N CYS A 247 15.97 -2.81 -5.17
CA CYS A 247 16.50 -2.49 -3.83
C CYS A 247 17.01 -1.05 -3.62
N LYS A 248 16.74 -0.10 -4.53
CA LYS A 248 17.22 1.28 -4.48
C LYS A 248 16.04 2.25 -4.42
N TYR A 249 15.76 2.74 -3.23
CA TYR A 249 14.73 3.76 -3.00
C TYR A 249 15.41 5.13 -2.99
N ARG A 250 15.41 5.81 -4.14
CA ARG A 250 16.32 6.94 -4.46
C ARG A 250 15.84 8.31 -3.93
N THR A 251 14.59 8.45 -3.50
CA THR A 251 14.00 9.70 -3.00
C THR A 251 12.97 9.40 -1.91
N PRO A 252 12.66 10.35 -1.00
CA PRO A 252 11.67 10.16 0.06
C PRO A 252 10.28 10.10 -0.58
N TRP A 253 9.86 8.93 -1.04
CA TRP A 253 8.45 8.56 -1.29
C TRP A 253 7.55 9.66 -1.84
N GLU A 254 8.05 10.53 -2.70
CA GLU A 254 7.17 11.53 -3.28
C GLU A 254 6.21 10.74 -4.18
N PRO A 255 4.91 10.75 -3.88
CA PRO A 255 3.91 10.13 -4.74
C PRO A 255 3.90 10.77 -6.14
N ASN A 256 4.71 11.81 -6.39
CA ASN A 256 4.89 12.49 -7.66
C ASN A 256 5.38 11.61 -8.81
N VAL A 257 5.87 10.39 -8.56
CA VAL A 257 6.11 9.41 -9.64
C VAL A 257 4.79 8.99 -10.33
N PHE A 258 3.63 9.21 -9.70
CA PHE A 258 2.33 8.76 -10.21
C PHE A 258 1.57 9.76 -11.08
N CYS A 259 2.03 11.01 -11.22
CA CYS A 259 1.39 11.97 -12.14
C CYS A 259 1.78 11.75 -13.61
N ASP A 260 2.96 11.17 -13.86
CA ASP A 260 3.45 10.81 -15.20
C ASP A 260 3.43 9.29 -15.42
N TYR A 261 2.35 8.65 -14.97
CA TYR A 261 2.08 7.23 -15.28
C TYR A 261 2.21 7.02 -16.79
N PRO A 262 2.91 5.98 -17.28
CA PRO A 262 3.35 5.95 -18.67
C PRO A 262 2.16 6.09 -19.60
N ALA A 263 2.23 7.12 -20.47
CA ALA A 263 1.32 7.49 -21.54
C ALA A 263 1.08 6.40 -22.63
N LYS A 264 1.20 5.12 -22.26
CA LYS A 264 0.97 3.92 -23.07
C LYS A 264 0.08 2.91 -22.34
N VAL A 265 -0.80 3.37 -21.47
CA VAL A 265 -2.00 2.58 -21.12
C VAL A 265 -2.83 2.51 -22.40
N SER A 266 -2.76 1.38 -23.11
CA SER A 266 -3.64 1.09 -24.24
C SER A 266 -5.09 1.16 -23.73
N GLU A 267 -5.95 1.93 -24.39
CA GLU A 267 -7.37 2.14 -24.03
C GLU A 267 -8.14 0.81 -23.84
N GLU A 268 -7.64 -0.30 -24.39
CA GLU A 268 -8.31 -1.60 -24.31
C GLU A 268 -7.75 -2.54 -23.22
N HIS A 269 -6.57 -2.30 -22.62
CA HIS A 269 -5.85 -3.28 -21.76
C HIS A 269 -5.26 -2.69 -20.45
N SER A 270 -5.92 -1.68 -19.86
CA SER A 270 -5.37 -0.82 -18.78
C SER A 270 -5.03 -1.49 -17.43
N LEU A 271 -5.29 -2.79 -17.27
CA LEU A 271 -5.03 -3.53 -16.03
C LEU A 271 -3.64 -4.16 -15.96
N ALA A 272 -2.85 -4.13 -17.04
CA ALA A 272 -1.51 -4.72 -17.08
C ALA A 272 -0.42 -3.65 -17.23
N VAL A 273 0.58 -3.66 -16.35
CA VAL A 273 1.75 -2.77 -16.40
C VAL A 273 3.03 -3.58 -16.34
N TRP A 274 3.91 -3.37 -17.32
CA TRP A 274 5.25 -3.96 -17.32
C TRP A 274 6.19 -3.12 -16.47
N LEU A 275 6.61 -3.67 -15.34
CA LEU A 275 7.56 -3.01 -14.42
C LEU A 275 9.01 -3.21 -14.86
N ARG A 276 9.29 -4.35 -15.49
CA ARG A 276 10.60 -4.73 -16.04
C ARG A 276 10.36 -5.54 -17.32
N GLU A 277 11.41 -5.78 -18.11
CA GLU A 277 11.29 -6.55 -19.36
C GLU A 277 10.70 -7.96 -19.17
N ASN A 278 10.92 -8.56 -18.00
CA ASN A 278 10.45 -9.90 -17.66
C ASN A 278 9.47 -9.90 -16.47
N LEU A 279 8.91 -8.76 -16.10
CA LEU A 279 7.95 -8.63 -14.99
C LEU A 279 6.74 -7.78 -15.39
N CYS A 280 5.57 -8.41 -15.41
CA CYS A 280 4.28 -7.76 -15.59
C CYS A 280 3.46 -7.80 -14.30
N VAL A 281 2.82 -6.70 -13.93
CA VAL A 281 1.81 -6.63 -12.88
C VAL A 281 0.44 -6.51 -13.53
N PHE A 282 -0.51 -7.33 -13.08
CA PHE A 282 -1.87 -7.32 -13.57
C PHE A 282 -2.83 -7.06 -12.40
N THR A 283 -3.55 -5.94 -12.40
CA THR A 283 -4.52 -5.65 -11.34
C THR A 283 -5.77 -6.52 -11.47
N TRP A 284 -6.24 -7.08 -10.35
CA TRP A 284 -7.39 -7.99 -10.30
C TRP A 284 -8.20 -7.80 -9.00
N THR A 285 -9.41 -8.33 -8.90
CA THR A 285 -10.23 -8.32 -7.67
C THR A 285 -10.55 -9.75 -7.20
N HIS A 286 -10.84 -9.96 -5.92
CA HIS A 286 -11.28 -11.27 -5.39
C HIS A 286 -10.33 -12.44 -5.68
N LEU A 287 -9.00 -12.23 -5.62
CA LEU A 287 -8.04 -13.31 -5.87
C LEU A 287 -8.12 -14.46 -4.84
N TYR A 288 -8.78 -14.25 -3.70
CA TYR A 288 -9.08 -15.30 -2.73
C TYR A 288 -10.11 -16.33 -3.25
N ASP A 289 -10.94 -15.95 -4.22
CA ASP A 289 -11.90 -16.84 -4.88
C ASP A 289 -11.21 -17.65 -5.99
N GLU A 290 -11.38 -18.96 -5.97
CA GLU A 290 -10.65 -19.88 -6.84
C GLU A 290 -10.96 -19.69 -8.34
N PRO A 291 -12.24 -19.58 -8.78
CA PRO A 291 -12.57 -19.17 -10.15
C PRO A 291 -11.90 -17.86 -10.59
N ASN A 292 -11.97 -16.81 -9.76
CA ASN A 292 -11.36 -15.51 -10.06
C ASN A 292 -9.83 -15.59 -10.15
N LEU A 293 -9.18 -16.33 -9.27
CA LEU A 293 -7.75 -16.62 -9.34
C LEU A 293 -7.37 -17.29 -10.66
N LYS A 294 -8.11 -18.33 -11.07
CA LYS A 294 -7.85 -19.05 -12.33
C LYS A 294 -7.98 -18.14 -13.54
N ALA A 295 -9.02 -17.29 -13.55
CA ALA A 295 -9.22 -16.29 -14.59
C ALA A 295 -8.07 -15.27 -14.64
N ALA A 296 -7.59 -14.82 -13.47
CA ALA A 296 -6.44 -13.91 -13.38
C ALA A 296 -5.16 -14.56 -13.94
N VAL A 297 -4.90 -15.83 -13.61
CA VAL A 297 -3.76 -16.60 -14.14
C VAL A 297 -3.83 -16.70 -15.67
N VAL A 298 -5.02 -16.94 -16.23
CA VAL A 298 -5.22 -16.96 -17.69
C VAL A 298 -4.94 -15.60 -18.32
N ALA A 299 -5.49 -14.53 -17.74
CA ALA A 299 -5.34 -13.17 -18.25
C ALA A 299 -3.87 -12.74 -18.25
N ILE A 300 -3.17 -12.91 -17.13
CA ILE A 300 -1.77 -12.50 -17.03
C ILE A 300 -0.86 -13.38 -17.89
N THR A 301 -1.12 -14.70 -17.99
CA THR A 301 -0.35 -15.57 -18.90
C THR A 301 -0.51 -15.15 -20.36
N THR A 302 -1.70 -14.71 -20.75
CA THR A 302 -1.95 -14.20 -22.10
C THR A 302 -1.16 -12.91 -22.34
N CYS A 303 -1.09 -12.02 -21.35
CA CYS A 303 -0.23 -10.84 -21.38
C CYS A 303 1.26 -11.20 -21.49
N LEU A 304 1.75 -12.16 -20.72
CA LEU A 304 3.15 -12.59 -20.78
C LEU A 304 3.52 -13.19 -22.14
N ARG A 305 2.61 -13.95 -22.76
CA ARG A 305 2.83 -14.57 -24.08
C ARG A 305 2.88 -13.55 -25.21
N SER A 306 2.18 -12.43 -25.10
CA SER A 306 2.14 -11.42 -26.17
C SER A 306 3.47 -10.69 -26.36
N GLN A 307 4.35 -10.70 -25.35
CA GLN A 307 5.64 -10.01 -25.39
C GLN A 307 6.82 -10.86 -25.90
N SER A 308 6.57 -12.08 -26.43
CA SER A 308 7.57 -13.00 -27.00
C SER A 308 8.92 -13.05 -26.25
N PRO A 309 8.96 -13.50 -24.99
CA PRO A 309 10.22 -13.62 -24.28
C PRO A 309 10.90 -14.97 -24.57
N ALA A 310 12.10 -14.92 -25.15
CA ALA A 310 13.02 -16.07 -25.19
C ALA A 310 13.49 -16.49 -23.79
N SER A 311 13.23 -15.65 -22.78
CA SER A 311 13.60 -15.81 -21.38
C SER A 311 12.40 -16.11 -20.49
N ASN A 312 12.65 -16.58 -19.27
CA ASN A 312 11.61 -16.75 -18.26
C ASN A 312 10.99 -15.40 -17.90
N SER A 313 9.67 -15.34 -17.94
CA SER A 313 8.89 -14.14 -17.60
C SER A 313 7.99 -14.38 -16.40
N PHE A 314 7.76 -13.32 -15.65
CA PHE A 314 7.01 -13.33 -14.40
C PHE A 314 5.83 -12.37 -14.49
N GLY A 315 4.69 -12.83 -14.00
CA GLY A 315 3.47 -12.06 -13.82
C GLY A 315 3.11 -12.00 -12.35
N VAL A 316 2.59 -10.87 -11.87
CA VAL A 316 1.95 -10.75 -10.55
C VAL A 316 0.52 -10.28 -10.75
N ALA A 317 -0.46 -11.16 -10.53
CA ALA A 317 -1.84 -10.72 -10.39
C ALA A 317 -2.03 -10.14 -8.98
N PHE A 318 -2.57 -8.92 -8.89
CA PHE A 318 -2.51 -8.13 -7.66
C PHE A 318 -3.85 -7.47 -7.34
N SER A 319 -4.41 -7.75 -6.16
CA SER A 319 -5.70 -7.20 -5.70
C SER A 319 -5.57 -6.29 -4.48
N LEU A 320 -4.37 -5.81 -4.18
CA LEU A 320 -3.97 -5.23 -2.89
C LEU A 320 -4.03 -6.22 -1.73
N PHE A 321 -5.15 -6.86 -1.45
CA PHE A 321 -5.27 -7.80 -0.31
C PHE A 321 -4.53 -9.11 -0.54
N HIS A 322 -4.46 -9.55 -1.80
CA HIS A 322 -3.80 -10.78 -2.19
C HIS A 322 -2.93 -10.55 -3.42
N CYS A 323 -1.94 -11.42 -3.60
CA CYS A 323 -1.17 -11.51 -4.83
C CYS A 323 -1.03 -12.97 -5.28
N VAL A 324 -0.93 -13.15 -6.60
CA VAL A 324 -0.62 -14.45 -7.23
C VAL A 324 0.56 -14.24 -8.17
N ILE A 325 1.62 -15.00 -7.96
CA ILE A 325 2.79 -14.95 -8.82
C ILE A 325 2.64 -16.03 -9.89
N VAL A 326 2.87 -15.68 -11.15
CA VAL A 326 2.85 -16.56 -12.31
C VAL A 326 4.23 -16.53 -12.96
N LYS A 327 4.80 -17.69 -13.27
CA LYS A 327 6.02 -17.84 -14.05
C LYS A 327 5.68 -18.55 -15.36
N LEU A 328 6.08 -17.92 -16.46
CA LEU A 328 6.06 -18.49 -17.81
C LEU A 328 7.50 -18.84 -18.22
N GLU A 329 7.76 -20.12 -18.45
CA GLU A 329 9.06 -20.59 -18.93
C GLU A 329 9.22 -20.33 -20.43
N GLY A 330 10.28 -19.62 -20.82
CA GLY A 330 10.47 -19.17 -22.21
C GLY A 330 10.66 -20.33 -23.20
N GLU A 331 11.42 -21.36 -22.82
CA GLU A 331 11.72 -22.50 -23.70
C GLU A 331 10.56 -23.49 -23.85
N THR A 332 9.87 -23.79 -22.75
CA THR A 332 8.85 -24.85 -22.69
C THR A 332 7.43 -24.30 -22.84
N GLY A 333 7.23 -22.99 -22.60
CA GLY A 333 5.91 -22.39 -22.46
C GLY A 333 5.15 -22.85 -21.22
N LYS A 334 5.81 -23.58 -20.30
CA LYS A 334 5.18 -24.11 -19.10
C LYS A 334 4.78 -22.98 -18.16
N VAL A 335 3.56 -23.07 -17.65
CA VAL A 335 2.99 -22.10 -16.70
C VAL A 335 3.02 -22.69 -15.30
N THR A 336 3.58 -21.93 -14.35
CA THR A 336 3.54 -22.26 -12.93
C THR A 336 3.04 -21.05 -12.15
N HIS A 337 2.22 -21.25 -11.11
CA HIS A 337 1.74 -20.12 -10.30
C HIS A 337 1.56 -20.49 -8.82
N THR A 338 1.48 -19.50 -7.94
CA THR A 338 1.15 -19.70 -6.53
C THR A 338 -0.37 -19.80 -6.33
N GLY A 339 -0.81 -20.17 -5.12
CA GLY A 339 -2.15 -19.82 -4.66
C GLY A 339 -2.27 -18.30 -4.42
N ALA A 340 -3.44 -17.87 -3.95
CA ALA A 340 -3.61 -16.53 -3.39
C ALA A 340 -2.75 -16.40 -2.13
N LEU A 341 -1.83 -15.44 -2.13
CA LEU A 341 -1.01 -15.12 -0.98
C LEU A 341 -1.52 -13.82 -0.37
N ASP A 342 -1.84 -13.81 0.92
CA ASP A 342 -2.19 -12.60 1.65
C ASP A 342 -1.04 -11.60 1.51
N PHE A 343 -1.33 -10.42 0.99
CA PHE A 343 -0.32 -9.38 0.78
C PHE A 343 -0.47 -8.28 1.84
N LEU A 344 -1.65 -7.66 1.91
CA LEU A 344 -1.87 -6.56 2.84
C LEU A 344 -2.00 -7.12 4.27
N PRO A 345 -1.21 -6.65 5.24
CA PRO A 345 -1.38 -7.03 6.63
C PRO A 345 -2.77 -6.60 7.15
N SER A 346 -3.26 -7.29 8.18
CA SER A 346 -4.42 -6.81 8.94
C SER A 346 -4.06 -5.52 9.69
N TRP A 347 -5.02 -4.60 9.79
CA TRP A 347 -4.91 -3.37 10.58
C TRP A 347 -4.59 -3.62 12.06
N TYR A 348 -4.93 -4.81 12.57
CA TYR A 348 -4.69 -5.27 13.94
C TYR A 348 -3.61 -6.37 14.00
N ALA A 349 -2.82 -6.54 12.94
CA ALA A 349 -1.75 -7.53 12.98
C ALA A 349 -0.64 -7.06 13.93
N TYR A 350 -0.23 -7.92 14.87
CA TYR A 350 0.97 -7.69 15.69
C TYR A 350 2.26 -7.89 14.88
N SER A 351 2.15 -8.44 13.67
CA SER A 351 3.25 -8.60 12.73
C SER A 351 2.81 -8.11 11.35
N PRO A 352 3.56 -7.21 10.70
CA PRO A 352 3.27 -6.80 9.32
C PRO A 352 3.66 -7.88 8.30
N SER A 353 4.16 -9.04 8.75
CA SER A 353 4.66 -10.07 7.85
C SER A 353 3.51 -10.85 7.22
N THR A 354 3.48 -10.88 5.89
CA THR A 354 2.52 -11.67 5.12
C THR A 354 3.24 -12.57 4.11
N PRO A 355 2.63 -13.71 3.73
CA PRO A 355 3.18 -14.58 2.68
C PRO A 355 3.41 -13.83 1.36
N GLY A 356 2.52 -12.91 0.99
CA GLY A 356 2.60 -12.10 -0.21
C GLY A 356 3.75 -11.10 -0.18
N ILE A 357 3.94 -10.36 0.91
CA ILE A 357 5.11 -9.47 1.09
C ILE A 357 6.41 -10.28 0.95
N THR A 358 6.48 -11.43 1.62
CA THR A 358 7.66 -12.31 1.55
C THR A 358 7.92 -12.80 0.13
N ALA A 359 6.88 -13.26 -0.56
CA ALA A 359 7.00 -13.80 -1.90
C ALA A 359 7.41 -12.72 -2.93
N LEU A 360 6.83 -11.52 -2.87
CA LEU A 360 7.18 -10.42 -3.78
C LEU A 360 8.59 -9.88 -3.51
N ALA A 361 9.03 -9.79 -2.25
CA ALA A 361 10.41 -9.42 -1.93
C ALA A 361 11.41 -10.42 -2.53
N ARG A 362 11.15 -11.73 -2.40
CA ARG A 362 12.00 -12.80 -2.95
C ARG A 362 11.95 -12.86 -4.48
N LEU A 363 10.79 -12.60 -5.08
CA LEU A 363 10.67 -12.48 -6.53
C LEU A 363 11.51 -11.30 -7.03
N SER A 364 11.40 -10.14 -6.38
CA SER A 364 12.15 -8.95 -6.76
C SER A 364 13.66 -9.17 -6.61
N GLU A 365 14.11 -9.88 -5.57
CA GLU A 365 15.53 -10.27 -5.40
C GLU A 365 15.99 -11.21 -6.51
N TYR A 366 15.18 -12.22 -6.85
CA TYR A 366 15.47 -13.12 -7.95
C TYR A 366 15.58 -12.37 -9.29
N LEU A 367 14.68 -11.42 -9.54
CA LEU A 367 14.73 -10.60 -10.74
C LEU A 367 15.96 -9.67 -10.74
N ASP A 368 16.33 -9.10 -9.60
CA ASP A 368 17.57 -8.30 -9.49
C ASP A 368 18.80 -9.16 -9.83
N HIS A 369 18.85 -10.42 -9.38
CA HIS A 369 19.90 -11.36 -9.75
C HIS A 369 19.94 -11.65 -11.26
N LEU A 370 18.78 -11.84 -11.90
CA LEU A 370 18.69 -12.01 -13.35
C LEU A 370 19.13 -10.75 -14.09
N SER A 371 18.70 -9.56 -13.64
CA SER A 371 18.99 -8.27 -14.25
C SER A 371 20.47 -7.88 -14.14
N LEU A 372 21.18 -8.25 -13.07
CA LEU A 372 22.63 -8.07 -12.99
C LEU A 372 23.39 -8.93 -14.02
N GLY A 373 22.81 -10.05 -14.43
CA GLY A 373 23.25 -10.83 -15.60
C GLY A 373 22.74 -10.30 -16.95
N HIS A 374 21.70 -9.44 -16.96
CA HIS A 374 21.02 -8.97 -18.15
C HIS A 374 21.70 -7.73 -18.78
N PRO A 375 21.64 -7.55 -20.11
CA PRO A 375 22.26 -6.43 -20.83
C PRO A 375 21.72 -5.01 -20.57
N ASP A 376 20.59 -4.81 -19.88
CA ASP A 376 19.95 -3.47 -19.79
C ASP A 376 20.63 -2.50 -18.82
N VAL A 377 21.52 -3.03 -17.99
CA VAL A 377 22.65 -2.23 -17.52
C VAL A 377 23.61 -2.16 -18.72
N ALA A 378 23.26 -1.38 -19.75
CA ALA A 378 24.08 -1.30 -20.95
C ALA A 378 25.50 -0.97 -20.53
N VAL A 379 26.42 -1.93 -20.64
CA VAL A 379 27.83 -1.66 -20.39
C VAL A 379 28.21 -0.70 -21.48
N TRP A 380 28.59 0.51 -21.09
CA TRP A 380 29.17 1.45 -22.02
C TRP A 380 30.52 0.84 -22.38
N THR A 381 30.57 0.09 -23.48
CA THR A 381 31.78 -0.56 -24.00
C THR A 381 32.72 0.51 -24.56
N THR A 382 33.17 1.38 -23.67
CA THR A 382 34.36 2.17 -23.90
C THR A 382 35.53 1.20 -23.95
N LYS A 383 36.43 1.38 -24.91
CA LYS A 383 37.65 0.57 -25.01
C LYS A 383 38.31 0.56 -23.62
N PRO A 384 38.76 -0.61 -23.11
CA PRO A 384 39.30 -0.71 -21.76
C PRO A 384 40.45 0.27 -21.63
N LEU A 385 40.23 1.34 -20.86
CA LEU A 385 41.16 2.46 -20.76
C LEU A 385 42.40 2.11 -19.94
N HIS A 386 42.39 0.99 -19.20
CA HIS A 386 43.47 0.60 -18.30
C HIS A 386 43.63 -0.93 -18.22
N THR A 387 44.82 -1.38 -17.79
CA THR A 387 45.05 -2.74 -17.30
C THR A 387 43.96 -3.11 -16.28
N PRO A 388 43.32 -4.28 -16.41
CA PRO A 388 42.21 -4.65 -15.53
C PRO A 388 42.74 -4.73 -14.09
N LEU A 389 42.19 -3.88 -13.22
CA LEU A 389 42.42 -4.01 -11.79
C LEU A 389 41.90 -5.38 -11.34
N PRO A 390 42.56 -6.03 -10.36
CA PRO A 390 42.02 -7.25 -9.75
C PRO A 390 40.61 -7.04 -9.22
N LEU A 391 39.77 -8.08 -9.28
CA LEU A 391 38.37 -8.00 -8.85
C LEU A 391 38.27 -7.55 -7.38
N GLU A 392 39.21 -7.97 -6.55
CA GLU A 392 39.31 -7.61 -5.14
C GLU A 392 39.48 -6.10 -4.95
N MET A 393 40.28 -5.45 -5.81
CA MET A 393 40.46 -4.00 -5.77
C MET A 393 39.20 -3.27 -6.23
N LEU A 394 38.51 -3.78 -7.25
CA LEU A 394 37.25 -3.21 -7.71
C LEU A 394 36.15 -3.36 -6.65
N THR A 395 36.12 -4.49 -5.94
CA THR A 395 35.19 -4.73 -4.82
C THR A 395 35.50 -3.80 -3.66
N ARG A 396 36.78 -3.58 -3.32
CA ARG A 396 37.14 -2.56 -2.33
C ARG A 396 36.72 -1.16 -2.78
N ILE A 397 36.90 -0.81 -4.04
CA ILE A 397 36.46 0.50 -4.56
C ILE A 397 34.94 0.64 -4.41
N SER A 398 34.15 -0.38 -4.75
CA SER A 398 32.70 -0.30 -4.61
C SER A 398 32.26 -0.10 -3.17
N GLU A 399 32.92 -0.74 -2.19
CA GLU A 399 32.66 -0.55 -0.76
C GLU A 399 32.80 0.90 -0.26
N TYR A 400 33.57 1.75 -0.95
CA TYR A 400 33.70 3.17 -0.63
C TYR A 400 32.69 4.07 -1.37
N ILE A 401 31.86 3.50 -2.25
CA ILE A 401 30.83 4.25 -2.98
C ILE A 401 29.54 4.26 -2.16
N ASN A 402 29.30 5.36 -1.47
CA ASN A 402 28.16 5.54 -0.56
C ASN A 402 26.92 6.17 -1.21
N ASP A 403 26.98 6.50 -2.50
CA ASP A 403 25.82 6.97 -3.27
C ASP A 403 25.37 5.88 -4.24
N SER A 404 24.10 5.52 -4.16
CA SER A 404 23.50 4.45 -4.95
C SER A 404 23.57 4.75 -6.47
N THR A 405 23.58 6.03 -6.85
CA THR A 405 23.70 6.51 -8.24
C THR A 405 25.10 6.26 -8.77
N THR A 406 26.12 6.69 -8.03
CA THR A 406 27.54 6.50 -8.36
C THR A 406 27.87 5.02 -8.40
N LEU A 407 27.33 4.21 -7.47
CA LEU A 407 27.53 2.76 -7.47
C LEU A 407 26.93 2.13 -8.74
N LEU A 408 25.76 2.59 -9.18
CA LEU A 408 25.15 2.13 -10.44
C LEU A 408 25.96 2.55 -11.66
N ALA A 409 26.45 3.79 -11.68
CA ALA A 409 27.31 4.29 -12.76
C ALA A 409 28.63 3.49 -12.83
N TYR A 410 29.23 3.16 -11.68
CA TYR A 410 30.42 2.34 -11.58
C TYR A 410 30.17 0.90 -12.07
N ALA A 411 29.04 0.29 -11.68
CA ALA A 411 28.63 -1.01 -12.17
C ALA A 411 28.32 -1.04 -13.69
N ARG A 412 27.94 0.10 -14.28
CA ARG A 412 27.73 0.26 -15.73
C ARG A 412 29.02 0.41 -16.53
N ALA A 413 30.15 0.68 -15.89
CA ALA A 413 31.41 0.94 -16.57
C ALA A 413 32.00 -0.31 -17.26
N SER A 414 31.84 -1.49 -16.66
CA SER A 414 32.37 -2.75 -17.21
C SER A 414 31.68 -3.99 -16.59
N VAL A 415 31.88 -5.15 -17.19
CA VAL A 415 31.45 -6.44 -16.61
C VAL A 415 32.17 -6.71 -15.26
N GLN A 416 33.44 -6.33 -15.14
CA GLN A 416 34.24 -6.55 -13.93
C GLN A 416 33.77 -5.66 -12.76
N THR A 417 33.55 -4.37 -13.02
CA THR A 417 33.01 -3.45 -12.01
C THR A 417 31.59 -3.83 -11.61
N ARG A 418 30.78 -4.35 -12.54
CA ARG A 418 29.47 -4.91 -12.20
C ARG A 418 29.57 -6.08 -11.24
N ALA A 419 30.42 -7.06 -11.54
CA ALA A 419 30.66 -8.20 -10.67
C ALA A 419 31.16 -7.73 -9.28
N ALA A 420 32.05 -6.74 -9.24
CA ALA A 420 32.53 -6.14 -8.00
C ALA A 420 31.44 -5.44 -7.17
N CYS A 421 30.45 -4.84 -7.82
CA CYS A 421 29.34 -4.15 -7.16
C CYS A 421 28.19 -5.07 -6.76
N GLN A 422 28.19 -6.35 -7.19
CA GLN A 422 27.03 -7.22 -7.11
C GLN A 422 26.44 -7.30 -5.70
N ALA A 423 27.26 -7.54 -4.68
CA ALA A 423 26.79 -7.65 -3.30
C ALA A 423 26.09 -6.35 -2.81
N MET A 424 26.66 -5.20 -3.12
CA MET A 424 26.12 -3.90 -2.71
C MET A 424 24.86 -3.51 -3.48
N LEU A 425 24.78 -3.86 -4.76
CA LEU A 425 23.59 -3.62 -5.59
C LEU A 425 22.39 -4.47 -5.18
N MET A 426 22.64 -5.64 -4.60
CA MET A 426 21.61 -6.52 -4.07
C MET A 426 21.13 -6.13 -2.67
N THR A 427 21.92 -5.34 -1.94
CA THR A 427 21.55 -4.87 -0.59
C THR A 427 20.49 -3.77 -0.71
N PRO A 428 19.47 -3.70 0.18
CA PRO A 428 18.50 -2.60 0.18
C PRO A 428 19.14 -1.24 0.55
N TRP A 429 18.72 -0.19 -0.15
CA TRP A 429 19.13 1.20 0.06
C TRP A 429 17.91 2.09 0.28
N VAL A 430 17.98 2.96 1.29
CA VAL A 430 17.01 4.03 1.53
C VAL A 430 17.75 5.36 1.44
N LYS A 431 17.45 6.18 0.42
CA LYS A 431 18.30 7.32 0.03
C LYS A 431 19.75 6.83 -0.20
N ASP A 432 20.71 7.36 0.54
CA ASP A 432 22.13 6.98 0.51
C ASP A 432 22.54 6.02 1.65
N LEU A 433 21.55 5.48 2.37
CA LEU A 433 21.76 4.59 3.50
C LEU A 433 21.61 3.13 3.07
N GLN A 434 22.68 2.36 3.19
CA GLN A 434 22.66 0.92 2.93
C GLN A 434 22.18 0.17 4.18
N LEU A 435 21.14 -0.65 4.03
CA LEU A 435 20.62 -1.49 5.11
C LEU A 435 21.36 -2.84 5.12
N VAL A 436 22.20 -3.06 6.12
CA VAL A 436 23.12 -4.21 6.14
C VAL A 436 22.49 -5.42 6.83
N ALA A 437 21.72 -5.20 7.89
CA ALA A 437 21.10 -6.24 8.68
C ALA A 437 19.86 -5.74 9.41
N VAL A 438 19.07 -6.70 9.89
CA VAL A 438 17.94 -6.46 10.79
C VAL A 438 18.30 -7.00 12.16
N HIS A 439 18.02 -6.23 13.21
CA HIS A 439 18.21 -6.69 14.58
C HIS A 439 17.24 -7.85 14.88
N PRO A 440 17.72 -9.01 15.40
CA PRO A 440 16.87 -10.19 15.59
C PRO A 440 15.79 -9.98 16.65
N ASP A 441 16.04 -9.09 17.62
CA ASP A 441 15.17 -8.83 18.77
C ASP A 441 14.32 -7.56 18.61
N SER A 442 14.43 -6.85 17.47
CA SER A 442 13.55 -5.73 17.17
C SER A 442 12.17 -6.29 16.78
N VAL A 443 11.40 -6.69 17.79
CA VAL A 443 9.96 -6.73 17.66
C VAL A 443 9.56 -5.28 17.48
N LEU A 444 8.93 -4.95 16.35
CA LEU A 444 8.24 -3.68 16.18
C LEU A 444 7.35 -3.54 17.40
N GLY A 445 7.67 -2.57 18.28
CA GLY A 445 7.24 -2.58 19.67
C GLY A 445 5.76 -2.92 19.82
N ASP A 446 5.40 -3.67 20.86
CA ASP A 446 4.00 -3.87 21.19
C ASP A 446 3.32 -2.48 21.19
N GLY A 447 2.18 -2.33 20.52
CA GLY A 447 1.52 -1.04 20.37
C GLY A 447 1.00 -0.43 21.68
N SER A 448 1.53 -0.85 22.84
CA SER A 448 0.97 -0.68 24.17
C SER A 448 1.11 0.71 24.77
N SER A 449 1.79 1.65 24.11
CA SER A 449 1.81 3.05 24.54
C SER A 449 1.46 4.01 23.41
N PRO A 450 0.21 4.48 23.30
CA PRO A 450 -0.10 5.68 22.57
C PRO A 450 0.55 6.86 23.32
N LEU A 451 1.79 7.20 22.96
CA LEU A 451 2.27 8.57 23.12
C LEU A 451 1.27 9.41 22.36
N SER A 452 0.49 10.22 23.07
CA SER A 452 -0.39 11.22 22.49
C SER A 452 0.45 12.12 21.58
N ALA A 453 0.44 11.84 20.28
CA ALA A 453 0.86 12.83 19.31
C ALA A 453 -0.10 14.03 19.49
N ARG A 454 0.48 15.20 19.74
CA ARG A 454 -0.16 16.50 20.00
C ARG A 454 -0.64 16.77 21.43
N GLY A 455 0.33 17.14 22.25
CA GLY A 455 0.17 18.05 23.38
C GLY A 455 1.45 18.86 23.64
N VAL A 456 2.32 19.03 22.66
CA VAL A 456 3.46 19.95 22.77
C VAL A 456 3.00 21.28 22.16
N GLU A 457 2.42 22.13 23.00
CA GLU A 457 2.35 23.56 22.72
C GLU A 457 3.81 24.06 22.71
N VAL A 458 4.40 24.15 21.52
CA VAL A 458 5.63 24.91 21.32
C VAL A 458 5.21 26.38 21.31
N GLU A 459 5.12 26.98 22.50
CA GLU A 459 5.17 28.44 22.63
C GLU A 459 6.60 28.88 22.30
N GLY A 460 6.86 29.11 21.01
CA GLY A 460 8.08 29.71 20.51
C GLY A 460 7.72 30.77 19.48
N ASP A 461 7.70 32.03 19.91
CA ASP A 461 7.93 33.16 19.01
C ASP A 461 9.34 32.96 18.44
N ASP A 462 9.50 32.73 17.14
CA ASP A 462 10.70 33.15 16.38
C ASP A 462 10.53 32.98 14.85
N ASP A 463 10.88 34.05 14.15
CA ASP A 463 10.56 34.43 12.77
C ASP A 463 11.55 33.90 11.69
N GLU A 464 12.22 32.77 11.91
CA GLU A 464 13.19 32.23 10.92
C GLU A 464 12.79 30.81 10.48
N LYS A 465 12.05 30.72 9.36
CA LYS A 465 11.75 29.45 8.67
C LYS A 465 12.97 29.01 7.86
N ASP A 466 13.72 28.06 8.38
CA ASP A 466 14.67 27.27 7.59
C ASP A 466 13.88 26.27 6.72
N GLU A 467 13.94 26.44 5.40
CA GLU A 467 13.24 25.61 4.39
C GLU A 467 13.78 24.17 4.26
N ASP A 468 14.78 23.79 5.07
CA ASP A 468 15.46 22.49 4.98
C ASP A 468 14.97 21.46 6.04
N GLU A 469 14.11 21.85 7.00
CA GLU A 469 13.59 20.91 8.03
C GLU A 469 12.43 20.03 7.54
N ASP A 470 11.72 20.43 6.48
CA ASP A 470 10.54 19.69 5.98
C ASP A 470 10.92 18.33 5.31
N GLU A 471 12.14 18.18 4.77
CA GLU A 471 12.53 16.95 4.06
C GLU A 471 12.87 15.77 5.01
N PHE A 472 13.15 16.07 6.28
CA PHE A 472 13.40 15.06 7.32
C PHE A 472 12.16 14.77 8.17
N ASP A 473 11.26 15.73 8.34
CA ASP A 473 9.99 15.54 9.06
C ASP A 473 9.06 14.51 8.36
N PHE A 474 9.26 14.34 7.05
CA PHE A 474 8.60 13.33 6.23
C PHE A 474 8.93 11.87 6.64
N LEU A 475 10.13 11.62 7.17
CA LEU A 475 10.52 10.30 7.72
C LEU A 475 10.14 10.15 9.21
N TYR A 476 9.95 11.25 9.92
CA TYR A 476 9.76 11.25 11.37
C TYR A 476 8.33 10.89 11.82
N ASN A 477 7.33 11.07 10.96
CA ASN A 477 5.91 11.02 11.37
C ASN A 477 5.27 9.62 11.44
N ALA A 478 6.00 8.55 11.13
CA ALA A 478 5.59 7.23 11.55
C ALA A 478 6.49 6.79 12.71
N LYS A 479 5.91 6.52 13.88
CA LYS A 479 6.58 5.79 14.99
C LYS A 479 7.38 4.58 14.49
N PHE A 480 6.86 3.96 13.44
CA PHE A 480 7.46 2.85 12.71
C PHE A 480 8.80 3.21 12.04
N PHE A 481 8.96 4.41 11.45
CA PHE A 481 10.17 4.82 10.73
C PHE A 481 11.24 5.46 11.62
N THR A 482 10.84 6.21 12.65
CA THR A 482 11.79 6.76 13.64
C THR A 482 12.48 5.64 14.42
N GLN A 483 11.78 4.54 14.74
CA GLN A 483 12.41 3.32 15.27
C GLN A 483 13.20 2.50 14.24
N ILE A 484 13.18 2.83 12.94
CA ILE A 484 13.86 2.03 11.91
C ILE A 484 15.25 2.59 11.56
N LEU A 485 15.43 3.91 11.61
CA LEU A 485 16.63 4.56 11.04
C LEU A 485 17.37 5.52 11.99
N ASP A 486 16.97 5.65 13.26
CA ASP A 486 17.65 6.58 14.17
C ASP A 486 19.01 6.03 14.65
N GLU A 487 20.09 6.66 14.16
CA GLU A 487 21.49 6.35 14.47
C GLU A 487 21.84 6.46 15.97
N LYS A 488 21.06 7.21 16.75
CA LYS A 488 21.34 7.50 18.16
C LYS A 488 20.59 6.60 19.14
N HIS A 489 19.68 5.76 18.64
CA HIS A 489 18.83 4.92 19.48
C HIS A 489 19.14 3.43 19.26
N PRO A 490 19.58 2.69 20.31
CA PRO A 490 19.93 1.27 20.23
C PRO A 490 18.73 0.33 19.95
N GLU A 491 17.54 0.89 19.78
CA GLU A 491 16.31 0.16 19.44
C GLU A 491 15.98 0.20 17.93
N SER A 492 16.93 0.62 17.09
CA SER A 492 16.74 0.65 15.66
C SER A 492 16.51 -0.75 15.08
N VAL A 493 15.52 -0.91 14.19
CA VAL A 493 15.23 -2.21 13.54
C VAL A 493 16.37 -2.61 12.58
N PHE A 494 17.04 -1.65 11.96
CA PHE A 494 18.08 -1.88 10.96
C PHE A 494 19.46 -1.42 11.43
N THR A 495 20.46 -2.17 11.02
CA THR A 495 21.85 -1.72 11.01
C THR A 495 22.12 -0.99 9.69
N VAL A 496 22.50 0.28 9.78
CA VAL A 496 22.77 1.15 8.62
C VAL A 496 24.28 1.36 8.46
N LEU A 497 24.79 1.23 7.24
CA LEU A 497 26.15 1.63 6.92
C LEU A 497 26.19 3.13 6.62
N THR A 498 26.94 3.87 7.42
CA THR A 498 27.15 5.33 7.25
C THR A 498 28.63 5.61 7.05
N LYS A 499 28.96 6.77 6.46
CA LYS A 499 30.35 7.23 6.29
C LYS A 499 31.14 7.20 7.62
N GLN A 500 30.49 7.57 8.73
CA GLN A 500 31.13 7.61 10.05
C GLN A 500 31.33 6.20 10.64
N ASN A 501 30.38 5.28 10.46
CA ASN A 501 30.50 3.90 10.95
C ASN A 501 31.58 3.10 10.21
N GLN A 502 31.86 3.44 8.95
CA GLN A 502 32.87 2.78 8.16
C GLN A 502 34.30 3.04 8.68
N GLU A 503 34.59 4.26 9.16
CA GLU A 503 35.87 4.59 9.79
C GLU A 503 36.10 3.80 11.09
N VAL A 504 35.05 3.54 11.86
CA VAL A 504 35.11 2.73 13.09
C VAL A 504 35.31 1.25 12.75
N PHE A 505 34.61 0.73 11.73
CA PHE A 505 34.74 -0.66 11.29
C PHE A 505 36.14 -0.96 10.75
N ASP A 506 36.72 -0.04 9.97
CA ASP A 506 38.07 -0.15 9.43
C ASP A 506 39.15 0.00 10.52
N GLY A 507 38.88 0.84 11.53
CA GLY A 507 39.74 0.99 12.72
C GLY A 507 39.89 -0.29 13.53
N VAL A 508 38.81 -1.08 13.69
CA VAL A 508 38.83 -2.35 14.45
C VAL A 508 39.52 -3.48 13.68
N SER A 509 39.44 -3.48 12.35
CA SER A 509 40.10 -4.47 11.48
C SER A 509 41.62 -4.28 11.40
N SER A 510 42.10 -3.03 11.54
CA SER A 510 43.53 -2.68 11.41
C SER A 510 44.41 -2.98 12.65
N HIS A 511 43.84 -3.44 13.78
CA HIS A 511 44.58 -3.74 15.01
C HIS A 511 44.89 -5.22 15.24
N LYS A 512 44.69 -6.07 14.23
CA LYS A 512 45.20 -7.45 14.23
C LYS A 512 45.76 -7.81 12.86
N TYR A 513 46.91 -7.26 12.49
CA TYR A 513 47.96 -7.93 11.71
C TYR A 513 49.31 -7.25 11.94
#